data_AF-Q4JQ50-F1
#
_entry.id   AF-Q4JQ50-F1
#
_cell.length_a   1.000
_cell.length_b   1.000
_cell.length_c   1.000
_cell.angle_alpha   90.00
_cell.angle_beta   90.00
_cell.angle_gamma   90.00
#
_symmetry.space_group_name_H-M   'P 1'
#
loop_
_entity.id
_entity.type
_entity.pdbx_description
1 polymer ?
#
loop_
_entity_poly.entity_id
_entity_poly.type
_entity_poly.pdbx_seq_one_letter_code
_entity_poly.pdbx_strand_id
1 'polypeptide(L)'
;AGFVTKSFSQRYGIDYSETFSLVIKHSSLRLLFAYAATYDLRIHIVDEKSAFLHGELDEEVYMDQPPGFVSNSLSDYVCRMHRSIYGLKQLARQWYKKKDQALKSLGFKPLLAYSNVYVRITDGQIIIVAVYVDDIVIAT
;
A
#
# COMPACT_ATOMS: atom_id res chain seq x y z
N ALA A 1 18.70 7.97 -11.01
CA ALA A 1 19.03 7.60 -9.61
C ALA A 1 17.77 7.79 -8.78
N GLY A 2 17.15 6.71 -8.31
CA GLY A 2 16.00 6.79 -7.41
C GLY A 2 16.48 6.98 -5.99
N PHE A 3 15.84 7.87 -5.23
CA PHE A 3 16.05 7.94 -3.78
C PHE A 3 15.41 6.70 -3.17
N VAL A 4 16.23 5.75 -2.74
CA VAL A 4 15.80 4.60 -1.94
C VAL A 4 16.18 4.92 -0.51
N THR A 5 15.20 5.04 0.38
CA THR A 5 15.48 5.07 1.81
C THR A 5 16.14 3.77 2.19
N LYS A 6 17.38 3.87 2.64
CA LYS A 6 18.02 2.83 3.42
C LYS A 6 17.24 2.73 4.72
N SER A 7 16.36 1.73 4.85
CA SER A 7 15.61 1.43 6.07
C SER A 7 16.51 0.81 7.14
N PHE A 8 17.66 1.42 7.41
CA PHE A 8 18.45 1.10 8.57
C PHE A 8 17.91 1.94 9.72
N SER A 9 17.40 1.26 10.75
CA SER A 9 17.05 1.81 12.08
C SER A 9 15.59 2.12 12.40
N GLN A 10 14.58 1.54 11.72
CA GLN A 10 13.24 1.53 12.32
C GLN A 10 13.20 0.54 13.50
N ARG A 11 12.95 1.05 14.71
CA ARG A 11 12.87 0.28 15.96
C ARG A 11 11.43 -0.05 16.30
N TYR A 12 11.16 -1.35 16.46
CA TYR A 12 9.87 -1.85 16.94
C TYR A 12 9.52 -1.22 18.30
N GLY A 13 8.32 -0.66 18.43
CA GLY A 13 7.85 0.03 19.63
C GLY A 13 8.22 1.51 19.73
N ILE A 14 9.02 2.05 18.79
CA ILE A 14 9.32 3.48 18.69
C ILE A 14 8.84 4.03 17.35
N ASP A 15 9.30 3.43 16.24
CA ASP A 15 9.00 3.90 14.88
C ASP A 15 7.86 3.12 14.21
N TYR A 16 7.52 1.94 14.73
CA TYR A 16 6.35 1.18 14.31
C TYR A 16 5.99 0.10 15.35
N SER A 17 4.69 -0.17 15.53
CA SER A 17 4.20 -1.21 16.44
C SER A 17 3.74 -2.50 15.74
N GLU A 18 3.60 -2.49 14.41
CA GLU A 18 3.15 -3.65 13.62
C GLU A 18 3.85 -3.71 12.26
N THR A 19 4.19 -4.92 11.80
CA THR A 19 4.78 -5.13 10.46
C THR A 19 3.63 -5.28 9.45
N PHE A 20 3.18 -4.18 8.86
CA PHE A 20 2.10 -4.19 7.88
C PHE A 20 2.68 -4.54 6.49
N SER A 21 2.42 -5.75 6.00
CA SER A 21 2.77 -6.16 4.64
C SER A 21 1.50 -6.29 3.82
N LEU A 22 1.33 -5.42 2.83
CA LEU A 22 0.17 -5.34 1.92
C LEU A 22 0.16 -6.43 0.83
N VAL A 23 0.85 -7.54 1.06
CA VAL A 23 1.01 -8.59 0.06
C VAL A 23 -0.22 -9.50 0.13
N ILE A 24 -1.02 -9.51 -0.93
CA ILE A 24 -2.02 -10.57 -1.12
C ILE A 24 -1.29 -11.90 -1.24
N LYS A 25 -1.82 -12.95 -0.59
CA LYS A 25 -1.29 -14.31 -0.81
C LYS A 25 -1.50 -14.68 -2.28
N HIS A 26 -0.48 -15.24 -2.93
CA HIS A 26 -0.62 -15.72 -4.31
C HIS A 26 -1.78 -16.70 -4.49
N SER A 27 -2.15 -17.44 -3.44
CA SER A 27 -3.35 -18.30 -3.43
C SER A 27 -4.65 -17.52 -3.68
N SER A 28 -4.79 -16.31 -3.15
CA SER A 28 -5.96 -15.45 -3.33
C SER A 28 -6.02 -14.88 -4.75
N LEU A 29 -4.86 -14.48 -5.31
CA LEU A 29 -4.74 -14.06 -6.70
C LEU A 29 -5.09 -15.19 -7.67
N ARG A 30 -4.56 -16.40 -7.44
CA ARG A 30 -4.90 -17.58 -8.25
C ARG A 30 -6.38 -17.93 -8.15
N LEU A 31 -6.97 -17.86 -6.96
CA LEU A 31 -8.39 -18.09 -6.77
C LEU A 31 -9.24 -17.07 -7.53
N LEU A 32 -8.85 -15.79 -7.50
CA LEU A 32 -9.52 -14.74 -8.26
C LEU A 32 -9.45 -15.02 -9.77
N PHE A 33 -8.28 -15.37 -10.30
CA PHE A 33 -8.13 -15.68 -11.72
C PHE A 33 -8.88 -16.95 -12.12
N ALA A 34 -8.87 -17.99 -11.29
CA ALA A 34 -9.65 -19.20 -11.52
C ALA A 34 -11.16 -18.90 -11.52
N TYR A 35 -11.62 -18.04 -10.60
CA TYR A 35 -13.01 -17.60 -10.54
C TYR A 35 -13.37 -16.80 -11.80
N ALA A 36 -12.55 -15.81 -12.17
CA ALA A 36 -12.76 -15.01 -13.37
C ALA A 36 -12.82 -15.88 -14.63
N ALA A 37 -11.91 -16.85 -14.78
CA ALA A 37 -11.93 -17.77 -15.92
C ALA A 37 -13.15 -18.70 -15.93
N THR A 38 -13.67 -19.08 -14.76
CA THR A 38 -14.84 -19.97 -14.66
C THR A 38 -16.14 -19.25 -15.02
N TYR A 39 -16.23 -17.95 -14.71
CA TYR A 39 -17.44 -17.15 -14.89
C TYR A 39 -17.33 -16.13 -16.04
N ASP A 40 -16.30 -16.26 -16.89
CA ASP A 40 -16.00 -15.37 -18.02
C ASP A 40 -15.94 -13.88 -17.64
N LEU A 41 -15.37 -13.59 -16.47
CA LEU A 41 -15.21 -12.22 -15.97
C LEU A 41 -14.01 -11.54 -16.63
N ARG A 42 -14.13 -10.24 -16.88
CA ARG A 42 -13.03 -9.40 -17.36
C ARG A 42 -12.16 -8.97 -16.20
N ILE A 43 -10.84 -9.11 -16.36
CA ILE A 43 -9.85 -8.66 -15.40
C ILE A 43 -9.25 -7.33 -15.88
N HIS A 44 -9.24 -6.35 -14.98
CA HIS A 44 -8.56 -5.08 -15.14
C HIS A 44 -7.48 -4.95 -14.07
N ILE A 45 -6.26 -4.60 -14.47
CA ILE A 45 -5.15 -4.36 -13.54
C ILE A 45 -4.83 -2.87 -13.59
N VAL A 46 -4.80 -2.23 -12.43
CA VAL A 46 -4.47 -0.83 -12.25
C VAL A 46 -3.20 -0.73 -11.41
N ASP A 47 -2.17 -0.10 -11.98
CA ASP A 47 -0.90 0.21 -11.31
C ASP A 47 -1.00 1.62 -10.68
N GLU A 48 -1.13 1.69 -9.36
CA GLU A 48 -1.23 2.96 -8.64
C GLU A 48 0.17 3.49 -8.29
N LYS A 49 0.81 4.11 -9.28
CA LYS A 49 2.17 4.69 -9.15
C LYS A 49 2.31 5.75 -8.05
N SER A 50 1.19 6.31 -7.58
CA SER A 50 1.18 7.44 -6.65
C SER A 50 0.79 7.06 -5.22
N ALA A 51 0.54 5.78 -4.95
CA ALA A 51 0.08 5.23 -3.67
C ALA A 51 0.88 5.77 -2.47
N PHE A 52 2.20 5.91 -2.63
CA PHE A 52 3.12 6.29 -1.56
C PHE A 52 3.61 7.73 -1.60
N LEU A 53 3.26 8.54 -2.62
CA LEU A 53 3.72 9.93 -2.73
C LEU A 53 2.72 10.94 -2.13
N HIS A 54 1.49 10.49 -1.89
CA HIS A 54 0.37 11.31 -1.40
C HIS A 54 -0.07 10.93 0.03
N GLY A 55 0.70 10.09 0.72
CA GLY A 55 0.45 9.78 2.13
C GLY A 55 1.00 10.91 2.99
N GLU A 56 0.13 11.60 3.73
CA GLU A 56 0.57 12.44 4.84
C GLU A 56 1.16 11.54 5.92
N LEU A 57 2.28 11.97 6.52
CA LEU A 57 2.92 11.26 7.61
C LEU A 57 2.23 11.70 8.91
N ASP A 58 1.50 10.78 9.54
CA ASP A 58 0.92 11.01 10.88
C ASP A 58 2.01 11.12 11.98
N GLU A 59 3.22 10.64 11.70
CA GLU A 59 4.34 10.57 12.63
C GLU A 59 5.56 11.31 12.06
N GLU A 60 6.35 11.97 12.93
CA GLU A 60 7.59 12.59 12.49
C GLU A 60 8.63 11.53 12.15
N VAL A 61 9.02 11.47 10.88
CA VAL A 61 10.08 10.57 10.45
C VAL A 61 11.31 11.35 10.05
N TYR A 62 12.46 10.91 10.55
CA TYR A 62 13.78 11.47 10.27
C TYR A 62 14.59 10.48 9.43
N MET A 63 15.44 11.00 8.54
CA MET A 63 16.38 10.22 7.74
C MET A 63 17.74 10.90 7.69
N ASP A 64 18.79 10.11 7.46
CA ASP A 64 20.12 10.66 7.19
C ASP A 64 20.09 11.56 5.95
N GLN A 65 21.00 12.55 5.93
CA GLN A 65 21.17 13.42 4.78
C GLN A 65 21.48 12.58 3.52
N PRO A 66 20.76 12.80 2.40
CA PRO A 66 20.97 12.00 1.20
C PRO A 66 22.37 12.26 0.61
N PRO A 67 22.98 11.25 -0.06
CA PRO A 67 24.26 11.43 -0.73
C PRO A 67 24.21 12.61 -1.71
N GLY A 68 25.15 13.55 -1.58
CA GLY A 68 25.21 14.78 -2.38
C GLY A 68 24.50 15.99 -1.76
N PHE A 69 23.79 15.83 -0.64
CA PHE A 69 23.18 16.92 0.15
C PHE A 69 23.79 17.06 1.54
N VAL A 70 24.81 16.26 1.88
CA VAL A 70 25.49 16.34 3.17
C VAL A 70 26.21 17.69 3.27
N SER A 71 25.78 18.52 4.21
CA SER A 71 26.44 19.80 4.47
C SER A 71 27.71 19.58 5.30
N ASN A 72 28.85 20.11 4.85
CA ASN A 72 30.12 20.04 5.59
C ASN A 72 30.07 20.75 6.96
N SER A 73 29.16 21.71 7.15
CA SER A 73 29.00 22.43 8.41
C SER A 73 27.96 21.81 9.36
N LEU A 74 27.15 20.87 8.85
CA LEU A 74 26.04 20.26 9.59
C LEU A 74 26.04 18.74 9.37
N SER A 75 27.22 18.11 9.43
CA SER A 75 27.39 16.68 9.15
C SER A 75 26.50 15.78 10.00
N ASP A 76 26.21 16.22 11.24
CA ASP A 76 25.50 15.43 12.24
C ASP A 76 23.98 15.65 12.20
N TYR A 77 23.50 16.50 11.29
CA TYR A 77 22.07 16.79 11.17
C TYR A 77 21.35 15.69 10.40
N VAL A 78 20.08 15.50 10.73
CA VAL A 78 19.16 14.59 10.05
C VAL A 78 18.06 15.38 9.34
N CYS A 79 17.55 14.86 8.23
CA CYS A 79 16.46 15.45 7.49
C CYS A 79 15.12 14.99 8.07
N ARG A 80 14.22 15.94 8.38
CA ARG A 80 12.83 15.63 8.69
C ARG A 80 12.03 15.46 7.41
N MET A 81 11.33 14.33 7.27
CA MET A 81 10.50 14.07 6.10
C MET A 81 9.14 14.75 6.24
N HIS A 82 8.82 15.58 5.25
CA HIS A 82 7.49 16.19 5.10
C HIS A 82 6.57 15.40 4.17
N ARG A 83 7.15 14.56 3.31
CA ARG A 83 6.43 13.71 2.37
C ARG A 83 6.95 12.30 2.45
N SER A 84 6.05 11.40 2.13
CA SER A 84 6.22 9.96 2.09
C SER A 84 7.07 9.54 0.89
N ILE A 85 7.96 8.55 1.10
CA ILE A 85 8.80 7.95 0.05
C ILE A 85 8.75 6.42 0.11
N TYR A 86 9.07 5.77 -1.00
CA TYR A 86 8.95 4.32 -1.14
C TYR A 86 9.75 3.57 -0.07
N GLY A 87 9.15 2.54 0.56
CA GLY A 87 9.83 1.65 1.51
C GLY A 87 9.61 1.93 3.00
N LEU A 88 8.90 3.00 3.38
CA LEU A 88 8.49 3.22 4.78
C LEU A 88 7.31 2.33 5.18
N LYS A 89 7.46 1.56 6.26
CA LYS A 89 6.40 0.68 6.80
C LYS A 89 5.13 1.41 7.22
N GLN A 90 5.24 2.63 7.74
CA GLN A 90 4.08 3.44 8.15
C GLN A 90 3.18 3.81 6.95
N LEU A 91 3.76 3.95 5.74
CA LEU A 91 3.02 4.34 4.54
C LEU A 91 2.12 3.24 4.02
N ALA A 92 2.60 1.99 4.04
CA ALA A 92 1.80 0.83 3.71
C ALA A 92 0.51 0.82 4.54
N ARG A 93 0.62 1.10 5.85
CA ARG A 93 -0.54 1.16 6.74
C ARG A 93 -1.50 2.30 6.40
N GLN A 94 -0.98 3.51 6.16
CA GLN A 94 -1.84 4.67 5.86
C GLN A 94 -2.54 4.53 4.52
N TRP A 95 -1.82 4.06 3.50
CA TRP A 95 -2.42 3.76 2.21
C TRP A 95 -3.51 2.68 2.33
N TYR A 96 -3.26 1.61 3.08
CA TYR A 96 -4.27 0.58 3.35
C TYR A 96 -5.53 1.17 3.98
N LYS A 97 -5.40 2.00 5.04
CA LYS A 97 -6.55 2.65 5.70
C LYS A 97 -7.34 3.52 4.73
N LYS A 98 -6.67 4.39 3.98
CA LYS A 98 -7.31 5.31 3.03
C LYS A 98 -8.06 4.54 1.94
N LYS A 99 -7.42 3.52 1.38
CA LYS A 99 -8.02 2.63 0.39
C LYS A 99 -9.19 1.82 0.94
N ASP A 100 -9.06 1.24 2.14
CA ASP A 100 -10.12 0.48 2.79
C ASP A 100 -11.37 1.34 3.03
N GLN A 101 -11.17 2.56 3.54
CA GLN A 101 -12.26 3.53 3.71
C GLN A 101 -12.91 3.91 2.39
N ALA A 102 -12.12 4.17 1.34
CA ALA A 102 -12.63 4.51 0.01
C ALA A 102 -13.43 3.36 -0.63
N LEU A 103 -12.95 2.11 -0.53
CA LEU A 103 -13.68 0.96 -1.06
C LEU A 103 -14.99 0.73 -0.29
N LYS A 104 -14.96 0.85 1.05
CA LYS A 104 -16.16 0.73 1.88
C LYS A 104 -17.19 1.82 1.58
N SER A 105 -16.77 3.07 1.36
CA SER A 105 -17.70 4.16 1.00
C SER A 105 -18.32 3.95 -0.39
N LEU A 106 -17.62 3.26 -1.30
CA LEU A 106 -18.15 2.82 -2.59
C LEU A 106 -19.04 1.56 -2.51
N GLY A 107 -19.34 1.08 -1.30
CA GLY A 107 -20.24 -0.06 -1.05
C GLY A 107 -19.58 -1.44 -1.14
N PHE A 108 -18.26 -1.52 -1.26
CA PHE A 108 -17.55 -2.79 -1.24
C PHE A 108 -17.42 -3.33 0.18
N LYS A 109 -17.51 -4.65 0.33
CA LYS A 109 -17.32 -5.35 1.61
C LYS A 109 -16.05 -6.18 1.57
N PRO A 110 -15.16 -6.10 2.58
CA PRO A 110 -13.99 -6.96 2.65
C PRO A 110 -14.41 -8.41 2.89
N LEU A 111 -13.71 -9.34 2.25
CA LEU A 111 -13.93 -10.77 2.40
C LEU A 111 -13.28 -11.25 3.71
N LEU A 112 -14.05 -11.91 4.59
CA LEU A 112 -13.60 -12.33 5.93
C LEU A 112 -12.29 -13.14 5.92
N ALA A 113 -12.12 -14.01 4.93
CA ALA A 113 -10.93 -14.85 4.79
C ALA A 113 -9.71 -14.11 4.20
N TYR A 114 -9.93 -12.95 3.56
CA TYR A 114 -8.91 -12.23 2.80
C TYR A 114 -9.14 -10.71 2.92
N SER A 115 -8.47 -10.07 3.89
CA SER A 115 -8.60 -8.63 4.19
C SER A 115 -8.30 -7.68 3.02
N ASN A 116 -7.60 -8.16 1.99
CA ASN A 116 -7.22 -7.40 0.81
C ASN A 116 -8.13 -7.66 -0.41
N VAL A 117 -9.16 -8.50 -0.26
CA VAL A 117 -10.16 -8.79 -1.30
C VAL A 117 -11.50 -8.19 -0.87
N TYR A 118 -12.11 -7.47 -1.78
CA TYR A 118 -13.35 -6.74 -1.58
C TYR A 118 -14.37 -7.17 -2.62
N VAL A 119 -15.62 -7.34 -2.20
CA VAL A 119 -16.69 -7.77 -3.10
C VAL A 119 -17.83 -6.76 -3.00
N ARG A 120 -18.37 -6.38 -4.15
CA ARG A 120 -19.63 -5.65 -4.25
C ARG A 120 -20.54 -6.40 -5.19
N ILE A 121 -21.80 -6.54 -4.79
CA ILE A 121 -22.85 -7.12 -5.62
C ILE A 121 -23.83 -6.01 -5.93
N THR A 122 -24.07 -5.75 -7.20
CA THR A 122 -25.01 -4.70 -7.67
C THR A 122 -25.78 -5.27 -8.86
N ASP A 123 -27.11 -5.27 -8.78
CA ASP A 123 -28.01 -5.75 -9.84
C ASP A 123 -27.67 -7.14 -10.40
N GLY A 124 -27.22 -8.05 -9.53
CA GLY A 124 -26.81 -9.41 -9.90
C GLY A 124 -25.39 -9.54 -10.47
N GLN A 125 -24.68 -8.43 -10.71
CA GLN A 125 -23.28 -8.43 -11.09
C GLN A 125 -22.38 -8.43 -9.86
N ILE A 126 -21.32 -9.24 -9.90
CA ILE A 126 -20.33 -9.37 -8.85
C ILE A 126 -19.06 -8.65 -9.30
N ILE A 127 -18.68 -7.61 -8.56
CA ILE A 127 -17.42 -6.90 -8.75
C ILE A 127 -16.48 -7.31 -7.63
N ILE A 128 -15.32 -7.86 -8.00
CA ILE A 128 -14.29 -8.25 -7.04
C ILE A 128 -13.08 -7.34 -7.23
N VAL A 129 -12.62 -6.73 -6.15
CA VAL A 129 -11.41 -5.90 -6.11
C VAL A 129 -10.40 -6.57 -5.19
N ALA A 130 -9.28 -7.02 -5.73
CA ALA A 130 -8.16 -7.58 -4.99
C ALA A 130 -6.97 -6.61 -5.05
N VAL A 131 -6.34 -6.38 -3.91
CA VAL A 131 -5.25 -5.40 -3.81
C VAL A 131 -3.95 -6.08 -3.43
N TYR A 132 -2.92 -5.90 -4.26
CA TYR A 132 -1.59 -6.44 -4.07
C TYR A 132 -0.57 -5.30 -4.06
N VAL A 133 -0.14 -4.89 -2.88
CA VAL A 133 0.82 -3.77 -2.72
C VAL A 133 0.35 -2.53 -3.51
N ASP A 134 0.94 -2.26 -4.69
CA ASP A 134 0.66 -1.11 -5.55
C ASP A 134 -0.35 -1.43 -6.68
N ASP A 135 -0.60 -2.71 -6.92
CA ASP A 135 -1.49 -3.19 -7.98
C ASP A 135 -2.91 -3.44 -7.44
N ILE A 136 -3.91 -2.96 -8.18
CA ILE A 136 -5.32 -3.25 -7.93
C ILE A 136 -5.85 -4.10 -9.09
N VAL A 137 -6.32 -5.30 -8.77
CA VAL A 137 -6.94 -6.22 -9.71
C VAL A 137 -8.45 -6.16 -9.53
N ILE A 138 -9.18 -5.87 -10.60
CA ILE A 138 -10.64 -5.76 -10.62
C ILE A 138 -11.19 -6.84 -11.55
N ALA A 139 -12.13 -7.65 -11.07
CA ALA A 139 -12.88 -8.62 -11.86
C ALA A 139 -14.35 -8.23 -11.92
N THR A 140 -14.92 -8.17 -13.13
CA THR A 140 -16.32 -7.79 -13.43
C THR A 140 -16.94 -8.68 -14.47
#